data_AF-W5SR58-F1
#
_entry.id   AF-W5SR58-F1
#
_cell.length_a   1.000
_cell.length_b   1.000
_cell.length_c   1.000
_cell.angle_alpha   90.00
_cell.angle_beta   90.00
_cell.angle_gamma   90.00
#
_symmetry.space_group_name_H-M   'P 1'
#
loop_
_entity.id
_entity.type
_entity.pdbx_description
1 polymer ?
#
loop_
_entity_poly.entity_id
_entity_poly.type
_entity_poly.pdbx_seq_one_letter_code
_entity_poly.pdbx_strand_id
1 'polypeptide(L)'
;MNINDILTTAKTINNGVKRMNQQDLYIQQAIKGLESFIPAPESDNNKQTNVSKMSKIGRKLPGIKKNEYFKFNSKVDFSIQREGLKRFGASEVGSIFLGAEAATELIVSRVLKFFGKKVPYKDNLHIRKGKALENFGFDEFLRIYSDNIQVLHKNKYANGIDKYNYFKRVGLGDNLVGATIDGWFVNNQGEAELLEIKCSESNYLTSAITEYNQTGNFLDSKYFFKYYVQAQVQLACTGLSKCNLFFVIGDEPINCVIERNNGFIGKVMIYIAALDMEIDHICGLIKNDNSIDLANIDIEDLINHIKLLLQDGQYYSDLAKLNYKDEFISFINIVKLNISAEERELLERHLVDIQSKQTEIEKKEKENAKELYALTKQDKDVLKDIFGKLSMDFELTDNIVYRVGKNVFALNSGKRAIKDRFKLITDQYD
;
A
#
# COMPACT_ATOMS: atom_id res chain seq x y z
N MET A 1 -30.73 -39.32 42.07
CA MET A 1 -31.75 -38.30 41.75
C MET A 1 -32.41 -37.87 43.05
N ASN A 2 -32.29 -36.60 43.43
CA ASN A 2 -33.43 -35.84 43.95
C ASN A 2 -33.22 -34.37 43.57
N ILE A 3 -34.26 -33.77 42.98
CA ILE A 3 -34.28 -32.54 42.17
C ILE A 3 -34.77 -31.32 42.99
N ASN A 4 -34.83 -31.44 44.32
CA ASN A 4 -35.40 -30.41 45.20
C ASN A 4 -34.36 -29.52 45.92
N ASP A 5 -33.06 -29.65 45.61
CA ASP A 5 -32.02 -28.72 46.11
C ASP A 5 -31.81 -27.49 45.21
N ILE A 6 -32.66 -27.31 44.20
CA ILE A 6 -32.68 -26.14 43.32
C ILE A 6 -33.99 -25.40 43.58
N LEU A 7 -33.89 -24.19 44.13
CA LEU A 7 -34.96 -23.23 44.44
C LEU A 7 -35.65 -23.43 45.79
N THR A 8 -35.14 -22.77 46.85
CA THR A 8 -35.87 -21.68 47.56
C THR A 8 -35.24 -21.37 48.92
N THR A 9 -34.34 -20.39 48.98
CA THR A 9 -34.29 -19.50 50.15
C THR A 9 -33.81 -18.12 49.70
N ALA A 10 -34.78 -17.34 49.20
CA ALA A 10 -34.66 -15.91 49.03
C ALA A 10 -34.82 -15.20 50.39
N LYS A 11 -34.14 -14.06 50.54
CA LYS A 11 -33.93 -13.21 51.74
C LYS A 11 -32.69 -13.66 52.53
N THR A 12 -31.58 -12.94 52.58
CA THR A 12 -31.39 -11.47 52.66
C THR A 12 -29.93 -11.18 52.32
N ILE A 13 -29.62 -10.12 51.56
CA ILE A 13 -28.53 -9.17 51.84
C ILE A 13 -28.75 -7.97 50.91
N ASN A 14 -29.10 -6.86 51.54
CA ASN A 14 -29.03 -5.51 51.00
C ASN A 14 -27.59 -5.24 50.56
N ASN A 15 -27.36 -5.04 49.26
CA ASN A 15 -26.21 -4.28 48.78
C ASN A 15 -26.71 -3.25 47.77
N GLY A 16 -26.38 -1.99 48.05
CA GLY A 16 -26.92 -0.82 47.38
C GLY A 16 -26.79 -0.90 45.86
N VAL A 17 -27.93 -0.82 45.18
CA VAL A 17 -28.00 -0.47 43.77
C VAL A 17 -27.58 1.00 43.64
N LYS A 18 -26.28 1.23 43.46
CA LYS A 18 -25.80 2.48 42.88
C LYS A 18 -26.33 2.54 41.45
N ARG A 19 -27.15 3.54 41.15
CA ARG A 19 -27.50 3.90 39.77
C ARG A 19 -26.19 4.07 38.99
N MET A 20 -25.98 3.20 38.00
CA MET A 20 -24.92 3.39 37.01
C MET A 20 -25.17 4.70 36.28
N ASN A 21 -24.25 5.66 36.42
CA ASN A 21 -24.23 6.83 35.56
C ASN A 21 -23.80 6.40 34.16
N GLN A 22 -24.41 6.99 33.13
CA GLN A 22 -24.11 6.75 31.71
C GLN A 22 -22.63 6.94 31.31
N GLN A 23 -21.78 7.48 32.19
CA GLN A 23 -20.34 7.59 32.00
C GLN A 23 -19.57 6.27 32.19
N ASP A 24 -20.07 5.32 32.99
CA ASP A 24 -19.36 4.07 33.28
C ASP A 24 -19.49 3.03 32.15
N LEU A 25 -20.41 3.23 31.21
CA LEU A 25 -20.57 2.42 30.00
C LEU A 25 -19.60 2.81 28.87
N TYR A 26 -18.87 3.92 29.01
CA TYR A 26 -17.92 4.41 28.00
C TYR A 26 -16.47 3.94 28.22
N ILE A 27 -16.21 3.10 29.23
CA ILE A 27 -14.88 2.56 29.54
C ILE A 27 -14.86 1.02 29.40
N GLN A 28 -15.47 0.51 28.32
CA GLN A 28 -15.17 -0.84 27.85
C GLN A 28 -14.54 -0.78 26.46
N GLN A 29 -13.25 -1.17 26.48
CA GLN A 29 -12.32 -1.34 25.36
C GLN A 29 -11.81 -0.05 24.72
N ALA A 30 -11.25 0.84 25.54
CA ALA A 30 -10.02 1.50 25.13
C ALA A 30 -8.99 0.41 24.75
N ILE A 31 -8.45 0.50 23.55
CA ILE A 31 -7.38 -0.37 23.06
C ILE A 31 -6.19 -0.17 24.00
N LYS A 32 -5.82 -1.20 24.75
CA LYS A 32 -4.58 -1.22 25.54
C LYS A 32 -3.41 -0.80 24.63
N GLY A 33 -2.78 0.32 24.94
CA GLY A 33 -1.70 0.93 24.13
C GLY A 33 -1.96 2.37 23.67
N LEU A 34 -3.20 2.87 23.75
CA LEU A 34 -3.57 4.24 23.37
C LEU A 34 -3.80 5.20 24.55
N GLU A 35 -3.62 4.74 25.78
CA GLU A 35 -3.87 5.53 27.00
C GLU A 35 -2.88 6.71 27.17
N SER A 36 -1.69 6.63 26.56
CA SER A 36 -0.71 7.71 26.48
C SER A 36 -1.01 8.77 25.42
N PHE A 37 -2.08 8.61 24.64
CA PHE A 37 -2.41 9.45 23.48
C PHE A 37 -3.71 10.25 23.65
N ILE A 38 -4.29 10.27 24.85
CA ILE A 38 -5.28 11.28 25.21
C ILE A 38 -4.48 12.58 25.40
N PRO A 39 -4.69 13.63 24.58
CA PRO A 39 -4.03 14.91 24.83
C PRO A 39 -4.38 15.36 26.23
N ALA A 40 -3.37 15.57 27.08
CA ALA A 40 -3.59 16.26 28.33
C ALA A 40 -4.25 17.62 27.99
N PRO A 41 -5.23 18.08 28.78
CA PRO A 41 -5.74 19.44 28.65
C PRO A 41 -4.54 20.38 28.71
N GLU A 42 -4.42 21.25 27.71
CA GLU A 42 -3.29 22.15 27.48
C GLU A 42 -2.72 22.70 28.81
N SER A 43 -1.60 22.13 29.25
CA SER A 43 -0.73 22.80 30.19
C SER A 43 0.30 23.56 29.38
N ASP A 44 0.04 24.85 29.24
CA ASP A 44 1.00 25.86 28.79
C ASP A 44 2.36 25.60 29.44
N ASN A 45 3.39 25.30 28.64
CA ASN A 45 4.77 25.80 28.79
C ASN A 45 5.81 25.20 27.82
N ASN A 46 5.42 24.52 26.74
CA ASN A 46 6.29 24.34 25.57
C ASN A 46 5.50 24.63 24.29
N LYS A 47 5.60 25.87 23.79
CA LYS A 47 4.95 26.30 22.54
C LYS A 47 5.37 25.38 21.40
N GLN A 48 4.43 24.57 20.92
CA GLN A 48 4.51 23.76 19.71
C GLN A 48 4.63 24.69 18.49
N THR A 49 5.85 25.05 18.10
CA THR A 49 6.15 25.87 16.91
C THR A 49 5.72 25.19 15.60
N ASN A 50 5.46 23.88 15.64
CA ASN A 50 5.23 23.03 14.46
C ASN A 50 3.82 23.20 13.84
N VAL A 51 2.80 23.53 14.64
CA VAL A 51 1.43 23.78 14.11
C VAL A 51 1.41 24.98 13.15
N SER A 52 2.35 25.93 13.32
CA SER A 52 2.45 27.12 12.45
C SER A 52 2.84 26.80 10.99
N LYS A 53 3.51 25.66 10.74
CA LYS A 53 3.92 25.23 9.39
C LYS A 53 2.80 24.56 8.60
N MET A 54 1.70 24.20 9.26
CA MET A 54 0.54 23.62 8.61
C MET A 54 -0.41 24.70 8.10
N SER A 55 -0.70 24.69 6.81
CA SER A 55 -1.63 25.66 6.24
C SER A 55 -3.05 25.40 6.71
N LYS A 56 -3.69 26.44 7.30
CA LYS A 56 -5.12 26.43 7.66
C LYS A 56 -6.04 26.29 6.45
N ILE A 57 -5.54 26.58 5.24
CA ILE A 57 -6.30 26.50 3.99
C ILE A 57 -5.52 25.64 2.98
N GLY A 58 -6.06 24.47 2.64
CA GLY A 58 -5.55 23.65 1.54
C GLY A 58 -5.43 24.42 0.22
N ARG A 59 -4.29 24.28 -0.45
CA ARG A 59 -3.87 25.08 -1.62
C ARG A 59 -3.72 24.19 -2.85
N LYS A 60 -4.10 24.68 -4.03
CA LYS A 60 -3.84 24.00 -5.30
C LYS A 60 -2.33 23.89 -5.51
N LEU A 61 -1.87 22.74 -6.01
CA LEU A 61 -0.47 22.57 -6.42
C LEU A 61 -0.02 23.66 -7.42
N PRO A 62 1.22 24.19 -7.27
CA PRO A 62 1.81 25.10 -8.23
C PRO A 62 2.07 24.38 -9.56
N GLY A 63 2.09 25.13 -10.68
CA GLY A 63 2.39 24.56 -12.00
C GLY A 63 1.32 23.67 -12.63
N ILE A 64 0.12 23.59 -12.03
CA ILE A 64 -1.06 22.91 -12.58
C ILE A 64 -1.97 23.90 -13.32
N LYS A 65 -2.23 23.64 -14.61
CA LYS A 65 -3.11 24.45 -15.46
C LYS A 65 -4.58 24.23 -15.12
N LYS A 66 -5.46 25.17 -15.53
CA LYS A 66 -6.91 25.13 -15.22
C LYS A 66 -7.62 23.87 -15.73
N ASN A 67 -7.12 23.26 -16.81
CA ASN A 67 -7.65 22.04 -17.42
C ASN A 67 -6.93 20.75 -16.97
N GLU A 68 -6.05 20.83 -15.97
CA GLU A 68 -5.25 19.71 -15.45
C GLU A 68 -5.69 19.30 -14.03
N TYR A 69 -6.80 19.84 -13.55
CA TYR A 69 -7.41 19.45 -12.27
C TYR A 69 -8.91 19.72 -12.25
N PHE A 70 -9.58 19.07 -11.31
CA PHE A 70 -10.94 19.33 -10.90
C PHE A 70 -10.93 19.72 -9.42
N LYS A 71 -11.73 20.73 -9.05
CA LYS A 71 -11.92 21.13 -7.64
C LYS A 71 -13.28 20.60 -7.18
N PHE A 72 -13.27 19.78 -6.14
CA PHE A 72 -14.51 19.29 -5.54
C PHE A 72 -15.28 20.41 -4.85
N ASN A 73 -16.59 20.33 -4.85
CA ASN A 73 -17.46 21.22 -4.11
C ASN A 73 -17.55 20.75 -2.66
N SER A 74 -17.17 21.61 -1.71
CA SER A 74 -17.20 21.30 -0.28
C SER A 74 -18.62 21.13 0.28
N LYS A 75 -19.65 21.57 -0.44
CA LYS A 75 -21.06 21.50 -0.05
C LYS A 75 -21.78 20.25 -0.57
N VAL A 76 -21.12 19.46 -1.41
CA VAL A 76 -21.69 18.23 -1.99
C VAL A 76 -20.96 17.04 -1.39
N ASP A 77 -21.70 15.97 -1.11
CA ASP A 77 -21.09 14.73 -0.61
C ASP A 77 -19.98 14.26 -1.56
N PHE A 78 -18.84 13.87 -0.98
CA PHE A 78 -17.70 13.41 -1.75
C PHE A 78 -17.98 12.11 -2.51
N SER A 79 -18.78 11.20 -1.94
CA SER A 79 -19.16 9.94 -2.59
C SER A 79 -19.89 10.19 -3.91
N ILE A 80 -20.84 11.12 -3.93
CA ILE A 80 -21.60 11.52 -5.13
C ILE A 80 -20.66 12.10 -6.20
N GLN A 81 -19.76 13.00 -5.79
CA GLN A 81 -18.81 13.61 -6.73
C GLN A 81 -17.80 12.60 -7.26
N ARG A 82 -17.40 11.63 -6.42
CA ARG A 82 -16.48 10.54 -6.79
C ARG A 82 -17.14 9.55 -7.76
N GLU A 83 -18.43 9.27 -7.62
CA GLU A 83 -19.18 8.43 -8.55
C GLU A 83 -19.18 9.00 -9.97
N GLY A 84 -19.27 10.33 -10.11
CA GLY A 84 -19.22 11.02 -11.41
C GLY A 84 -17.83 11.11 -12.06
N LEU A 85 -16.76 10.65 -11.41
CA LEU A 85 -15.41 10.68 -11.98
C LEU A 85 -15.22 9.58 -13.03
N LYS A 86 -14.99 9.98 -14.27
CA LYS A 86 -14.72 9.05 -15.38
C LYS A 86 -13.33 8.41 -15.32
N ARG A 87 -12.35 9.07 -14.70
CA ARG A 87 -10.95 8.62 -14.65
C ARG A 87 -10.72 7.54 -13.60
N PHE A 88 -9.73 6.67 -13.83
CA PHE A 88 -9.17 5.77 -12.83
C PHE A 88 -8.50 6.56 -11.70
N GLY A 89 -8.82 6.24 -10.45
CA GLY A 89 -8.12 6.80 -9.30
C GLY A 89 -6.73 6.19 -9.17
N ALA A 90 -5.73 6.97 -8.77
CA ALA A 90 -4.37 6.45 -8.54
C ALA A 90 -4.33 5.23 -7.59
N SER A 91 -5.18 5.22 -6.55
CA SER A 91 -5.30 4.10 -5.61
C SER A 91 -6.00 2.86 -6.21
N GLU A 92 -6.88 3.05 -7.19
CA GLU A 92 -7.52 1.98 -7.95
C GLU A 92 -6.51 1.33 -8.90
N VAL A 93 -5.70 2.14 -9.59
CA VAL A 93 -4.62 1.64 -10.48
C VAL A 93 -3.66 0.73 -9.70
N GLY A 94 -3.19 1.15 -8.53
CA GLY A 94 -2.31 0.32 -7.71
C GLY A 94 -2.93 -1.04 -7.32
N SER A 95 -4.25 -1.14 -7.29
CA SER A 95 -4.96 -2.36 -6.89
C SER A 95 -5.04 -3.40 -8.02
N ILE A 96 -4.88 -3.00 -9.29
CA ILE A 96 -4.83 -3.91 -10.45
C ILE A 96 -3.75 -4.97 -10.24
N PHE A 97 -2.60 -4.55 -9.71
CA PHE A 97 -1.45 -5.41 -9.50
C PHE A 97 -1.54 -6.29 -8.24
N LEU A 98 -2.67 -6.28 -7.51
CA LEU A 98 -2.95 -7.26 -6.46
C LEU A 98 -3.41 -8.62 -7.02
N GLY A 99 -3.80 -8.67 -8.30
CA GLY A 99 -4.18 -9.90 -9.01
C GLY A 99 -5.53 -9.78 -9.73
N ALA A 100 -5.89 -10.85 -10.44
CA ALA A 100 -7.06 -10.88 -11.31
C ALA A 100 -8.38 -10.58 -10.58
N GLU A 101 -8.54 -11.03 -9.32
CA GLU A 101 -9.71 -10.75 -8.50
C GLU A 101 -9.87 -9.24 -8.21
N ALA A 102 -8.79 -8.57 -7.80
CA ALA A 102 -8.82 -7.12 -7.52
C ALA A 102 -9.07 -6.30 -8.80
N ALA A 103 -8.53 -6.73 -9.93
CA ALA A 103 -8.82 -6.13 -11.22
C ALA A 103 -10.29 -6.33 -11.64
N THR A 104 -10.87 -7.50 -11.34
CA THR A 104 -12.29 -7.79 -11.60
C THR A 104 -13.21 -6.85 -10.85
N GLU A 105 -12.96 -6.62 -9.56
CA GLU A 105 -13.76 -5.66 -8.78
C GLU A 105 -13.73 -4.25 -9.40
N LEU A 106 -12.56 -3.84 -9.92
CA LEU A 106 -12.42 -2.56 -10.61
C LEU A 106 -13.20 -2.52 -11.93
N ILE A 107 -13.11 -3.57 -12.75
CA ILE A 107 -13.82 -3.68 -14.04
C ILE A 107 -15.33 -3.65 -13.80
N VAL A 108 -15.83 -4.47 -12.89
CA VAL A 108 -17.25 -4.50 -12.52
C VAL A 108 -17.73 -3.11 -12.09
N SER A 109 -16.99 -2.46 -11.20
CA SER A 109 -17.31 -1.10 -10.76
C SER A 109 -17.38 -0.11 -11.93
N ARG A 110 -16.48 -0.22 -12.92
CA ARG A 110 -16.41 0.66 -14.08
C ARG A 110 -17.54 0.41 -15.07
N VAL A 111 -17.85 -0.84 -15.38
CA VAL A 111 -18.95 -1.22 -16.26
C VAL A 111 -20.30 -0.82 -15.65
N LEU A 112 -20.50 -1.04 -14.34
CA LEU A 112 -21.70 -0.58 -13.65
C LEU A 112 -21.87 0.94 -13.75
N LYS A 113 -20.80 1.71 -13.50
CA LYS A 113 -20.83 3.18 -13.65
C LYS A 113 -21.15 3.61 -15.07
N PHE A 114 -20.59 2.92 -16.07
CA PHE A 114 -20.85 3.21 -17.48
C PHE A 114 -22.35 3.10 -17.82
N PHE A 115 -23.04 2.12 -17.24
CA PHE A 115 -24.49 1.94 -17.38
C PHE A 115 -25.32 2.78 -16.40
N GLY A 116 -24.71 3.69 -15.64
CA GLY A 116 -25.41 4.50 -14.62
C GLY A 116 -25.97 3.68 -13.46
N LYS A 117 -25.45 2.45 -13.24
CA LYS A 117 -25.85 1.58 -12.13
C LYS A 117 -25.05 1.95 -10.88
N LYS A 118 -25.72 1.81 -9.72
CA LYS A 118 -25.09 2.07 -8.43
C LYS A 118 -24.02 1.01 -8.17
N VAL A 119 -22.80 1.45 -7.85
CA VAL A 119 -21.73 0.55 -7.43
C VAL A 119 -21.93 0.19 -5.95
N PRO A 120 -21.95 -1.10 -5.59
CA PRO A 120 -21.98 -1.50 -4.18
C PRO A 120 -20.73 -0.99 -3.45
N TYR A 121 -20.90 0.01 -2.58
CA TYR A 121 -19.81 0.54 -1.77
C TYR A 121 -19.65 -0.29 -0.50
N LYS A 122 -18.52 -1.00 -0.35
CA LYS A 122 -18.14 -1.66 0.91
C LYS A 122 -17.40 -0.65 1.81
N ASP A 123 -18.14 0.02 2.69
CA ASP A 123 -17.50 0.75 3.78
C ASP A 123 -16.95 -0.26 4.80
N ASN A 124 -15.63 -0.42 4.85
CA ASN A 124 -14.99 -1.33 5.79
C ASN A 124 -14.28 -0.56 6.90
N LEU A 125 -14.09 -1.22 8.04
CA LEU A 125 -13.50 -0.61 9.23
C LEU A 125 -12.11 -0.01 8.96
N HIS A 126 -11.32 -0.61 8.07
CA HIS A 126 -9.99 -0.12 7.70
C HIS A 126 -10.04 1.26 7.05
N ILE A 127 -10.96 1.49 6.10
CA ILE A 127 -11.12 2.80 5.46
C ILE A 127 -11.58 3.85 6.47
N ARG A 128 -12.53 3.50 7.35
CA ARG A 128 -13.02 4.41 8.40
C ARG A 128 -11.92 4.79 9.38
N LYS A 129 -11.11 3.82 9.83
CA LYS A 129 -9.95 4.05 10.69
C LYS A 129 -8.93 4.95 10.02
N GLY A 130 -8.56 4.65 8.77
CA GLY A 130 -7.61 5.48 8.01
C GLY A 130 -8.05 6.94 7.91
N LYS A 131 -9.32 7.19 7.56
CA LYS A 131 -9.88 8.55 7.51
C LYS A 131 -9.86 9.26 8.86
N ALA A 132 -10.13 8.54 9.95
CA ALA A 132 -10.13 9.12 11.29
C ALA A 132 -8.71 9.49 11.76
N LEU A 133 -7.70 8.70 11.36
CA LEU A 133 -6.30 8.87 11.76
C LEU A 133 -5.47 9.76 10.82
N GLU A 134 -6.02 10.16 9.68
CA GLU A 134 -5.25 10.90 8.68
C GLU A 134 -4.71 12.24 9.20
N ASN A 135 -5.52 12.97 10.00
CA ASN A 135 -5.06 14.21 10.64
C ASN A 135 -3.90 13.97 11.60
N PHE A 136 -3.96 12.88 12.37
CA PHE A 136 -2.85 12.48 13.23
C PHE A 136 -1.59 12.16 12.41
N GLY A 137 -1.74 11.51 11.25
CA GLY A 137 -0.63 11.28 10.33
C GLY A 137 0.04 12.58 9.85
N PHE A 138 -0.72 13.65 9.58
CA PHE A 138 -0.12 14.94 9.24
C PHE A 138 0.67 15.54 10.40
N ASP A 139 0.12 15.45 11.61
CA ASP A 139 0.74 16.01 12.80
C ASP A 139 2.04 15.26 13.12
N GLU A 140 2.05 13.92 12.98
CA GLU A 140 3.26 13.10 13.13
C GLU A 140 4.30 13.37 12.04
N PHE A 141 3.88 13.54 10.79
CA PHE A 141 4.79 13.92 9.71
C PHE A 141 5.46 15.27 10.01
N LEU A 142 4.71 16.27 10.46
CA LEU A 142 5.29 17.55 10.88
C LEU A 142 6.17 17.42 12.12
N ARG A 143 5.79 16.60 13.10
CA ARG A 143 6.60 16.36 14.30
C ARG A 143 8.01 15.87 13.92
N ILE A 144 8.11 14.98 12.94
CA ILE A 144 9.36 14.36 12.52
C ILE A 144 10.14 15.23 11.52
N TYR A 145 9.46 15.83 10.55
CA TYR A 145 10.10 16.47 9.39
C TYR A 145 9.98 17.99 9.36
N SER A 146 9.41 18.62 10.39
CA SER A 146 9.18 20.08 10.42
C SER A 146 10.42 20.88 10.03
N ASP A 147 11.60 20.53 10.53
CA ASP A 147 12.84 21.27 10.24
C ASP A 147 13.21 21.28 8.75
N ASN A 148 12.75 20.30 7.97
CA ASN A 148 13.00 20.17 6.53
C ASN A 148 11.89 20.76 5.66
N ILE A 149 10.84 21.30 6.28
CA ILE A 149 9.62 21.77 5.62
C ILE A 149 9.41 23.25 5.90
N GLN A 150 9.15 24.00 4.84
CA GLN A 150 8.73 25.40 4.94
C GLN A 150 7.24 25.50 5.27
N VAL A 151 6.40 24.80 4.50
CA VAL A 151 4.94 24.79 4.66
C VAL A 151 4.35 23.47 4.17
N LEU A 152 3.36 22.96 4.90
CA LEU A 152 2.56 21.79 4.54
C LEU A 152 1.12 22.19 4.22
N HIS A 153 0.62 21.75 3.07
CA HIS A 153 -0.74 22.00 2.59
C HIS A 153 -1.55 20.70 2.55
N LYS A 154 -2.54 20.57 3.45
CA LYS A 154 -3.55 19.49 3.36
C LYS A 154 -4.40 19.67 2.10
N ASN A 155 -4.65 18.61 1.36
CA ASN A 155 -5.55 18.59 0.20
C ASN A 155 -7.01 18.31 0.61
N LYS A 156 -7.45 18.82 1.76
CA LYS A 156 -8.81 18.63 2.26
C LYS A 156 -9.48 19.89 2.74
N TYR A 157 -10.79 19.92 2.64
CA TYR A 157 -11.67 20.87 3.32
C TYR A 157 -11.73 20.57 4.82
N ALA A 158 -12.24 21.53 5.60
CA ALA A 158 -12.41 21.36 7.04
C ALA A 158 -13.33 20.19 7.40
N ASN A 159 -14.25 19.81 6.50
CA ASN A 159 -15.12 18.65 6.64
C ASN A 159 -14.49 17.33 6.14
N GLY A 160 -13.19 17.31 5.84
CA GLY A 160 -12.47 16.10 5.43
C GLY A 160 -12.65 15.68 3.97
N ILE A 161 -13.39 16.44 3.16
CA ILE A 161 -13.54 16.18 1.72
C ILE A 161 -12.27 16.60 0.98
N ASP A 162 -11.79 15.77 0.05
CA ASP A 162 -10.65 16.12 -0.82
C ASP A 162 -10.96 17.40 -1.62
N LYS A 163 -9.97 18.28 -1.74
CA LYS A 163 -10.15 19.57 -2.43
C LYS A 163 -9.97 19.47 -3.93
N TYR A 164 -8.94 18.75 -4.36
CA TYR A 164 -8.52 18.69 -5.75
C TYR A 164 -8.32 17.25 -6.19
N ASN A 165 -8.74 16.97 -7.43
CA ASN A 165 -8.33 15.81 -8.21
C ASN A 165 -7.45 16.30 -9.35
N TYR A 166 -6.22 15.82 -9.42
CA TYR A 166 -5.21 16.23 -10.41
C TYR A 166 -5.13 15.21 -11.54
N PHE A 167 -4.98 15.69 -12.76
CA PHE A 167 -4.83 14.88 -13.97
C PHE A 167 -4.03 15.68 -15.00
N LYS A 168 -2.79 16.03 -14.64
CA LYS A 168 -1.88 16.74 -15.53
C LYS A 168 -1.65 15.95 -16.81
N ARG A 169 -1.95 16.56 -17.96
CA ARG A 169 -1.83 15.91 -19.28
C ARG A 169 -0.37 15.59 -19.59
N VAL A 170 -0.13 14.38 -20.08
CA VAL A 170 1.16 13.96 -20.64
C VAL A 170 0.92 13.63 -22.11
N GLY A 171 1.50 14.41 -23.02
CA GLY A 171 1.26 14.26 -24.46
C GLY A 171 -0.10 14.75 -24.94
N LEU A 172 -0.59 14.18 -26.04
CA LEU A 172 -1.79 14.65 -26.77
C LEU A 172 -3.10 13.90 -26.40
N GLY A 173 -3.02 12.81 -25.62
CA GLY A 173 -4.17 11.99 -25.26
C GLY A 173 -5.00 12.54 -24.10
N ASP A 174 -6.20 11.98 -23.92
CA ASP A 174 -6.96 12.15 -22.69
C ASP A 174 -6.35 11.34 -21.55
N ASN A 175 -6.30 11.94 -20.36
CA ASN A 175 -5.81 11.26 -19.19
C ASN A 175 -6.86 10.29 -18.66
N LEU A 176 -6.57 8.99 -18.79
CA LEU A 176 -7.34 7.90 -18.20
C LEU A 176 -7.29 7.92 -16.67
N VAL A 177 -6.24 8.51 -16.08
CA VAL A 177 -6.02 8.55 -14.63
C VAL A 177 -6.22 9.95 -14.03
N GLY A 178 -6.70 9.96 -12.78
CA GLY A 178 -6.75 11.12 -11.91
C GLY A 178 -6.31 10.76 -10.50
N ALA A 179 -5.79 11.75 -9.78
CA ALA A 179 -5.23 11.57 -8.45
C ALA A 179 -5.83 12.57 -7.46
N THR A 180 -6.47 12.06 -6.41
CA THR A 180 -6.45 12.78 -5.13
C THR A 180 -5.14 12.44 -4.42
N ILE A 181 -4.68 13.39 -3.61
CA ILE A 181 -3.50 13.29 -2.76
C ILE A 181 -3.94 13.69 -1.35
N ASP A 182 -3.26 13.25 -0.31
CA ASP A 182 -3.59 13.69 1.04
C ASP A 182 -3.07 15.12 1.29
N GLY A 183 -1.83 15.39 0.86
CA GLY A 183 -1.24 16.72 0.94
C GLY A 183 -0.02 16.92 0.05
N TRP A 184 0.58 18.10 0.17
CA TRP A 184 1.86 18.43 -0.44
C TRP A 184 2.55 19.51 0.38
N PHE A 185 3.87 19.56 0.32
CA PHE A 185 4.66 20.54 1.06
C PHE A 185 5.77 21.14 0.21
N VAL A 186 6.37 22.22 0.71
CA VAL A 186 7.59 22.81 0.15
C VAL A 186 8.76 22.48 1.07
N ASN A 187 9.77 21.79 0.54
CA ASN A 187 10.98 21.46 1.28
C ASN A 187 11.87 22.71 1.47
N ASN A 188 12.94 22.61 2.27
CA ASN A 188 13.83 23.74 2.52
C ASN A 188 14.55 24.26 1.26
N GLN A 189 14.65 23.45 0.21
CA GLN A 189 15.20 23.81 -1.09
C GLN A 189 14.19 24.54 -1.99
N GLY A 190 12.94 24.72 -1.53
CA GLY A 190 11.88 25.38 -2.28
C GLY A 190 11.17 24.46 -3.28
N GLU A 191 11.43 23.15 -3.24
CA GLU A 191 10.80 22.17 -4.14
C GLU A 191 9.48 21.67 -3.54
N ALA A 192 8.48 21.50 -4.39
CA ALA A 192 7.19 20.94 -3.99
C ALA A 192 7.22 19.41 -4.05
N GLU A 193 6.81 18.76 -2.96
CA GLU A 193 6.75 17.30 -2.86
C GLU A 193 5.34 16.85 -2.43
N LEU A 194 4.91 15.69 -2.94
CA LEU A 194 3.64 15.10 -2.50
C LEU A 194 3.79 14.47 -1.11
N LEU A 195 2.69 14.44 -0.37
CA LEU A 195 2.53 13.66 0.84
C LEU A 195 1.28 12.79 0.70
N GLU A 196 1.48 11.48 0.83
CA GLU A 196 0.43 10.48 0.92
C GLU A 196 0.56 9.77 2.26
N ILE A 197 -0.52 9.70 3.03
CA ILE A 197 -0.57 9.17 4.39
C ILE A 197 -1.30 7.83 4.38
N LYS A 198 -0.68 6.82 4.98
CA LYS A 198 -1.26 5.48 5.12
C LYS A 198 -1.26 5.07 6.58
N CYS A 199 -2.43 4.82 7.14
CA CYS A 199 -2.55 4.22 8.46
C CYS A 199 -2.79 2.72 8.30
N SER A 200 -1.98 1.89 8.95
CA SER A 200 -2.06 0.43 8.86
C SER A 200 -1.80 -0.21 10.22
N GLU A 201 -2.36 -1.39 10.44
CA GLU A 201 -2.03 -2.25 11.59
C GLU A 201 -1.10 -3.41 11.16
N SER A 202 -0.72 -3.45 9.88
CA SER A 202 0.06 -4.55 9.31
C SER A 202 1.55 -4.30 9.47
N ASN A 203 2.13 -4.93 10.48
CA ASN A 203 3.59 -4.92 10.72
C ASN A 203 4.40 -5.52 9.54
N TYR A 204 3.76 -6.28 8.65
CA TYR A 204 4.39 -6.80 7.44
C TYR A 204 4.84 -5.67 6.48
N LEU A 205 4.13 -4.53 6.48
CA LEU A 205 4.53 -3.37 5.67
C LEU A 205 5.83 -2.73 6.18
N THR A 206 6.09 -2.76 7.48
CA THR A 206 7.32 -2.20 8.07
C THR A 206 8.57 -2.81 7.45
N SER A 207 8.58 -4.13 7.28
CA SER A 207 9.70 -4.85 6.64
C SER A 207 9.90 -4.44 5.18
N ALA A 208 8.81 -4.33 4.41
CA ALA A 208 8.88 -3.96 2.99
C ALA A 208 9.30 -2.49 2.79
N ILE A 209 8.86 -1.58 3.65
CA ILE A 209 9.26 -0.17 3.62
C ILE A 209 10.73 -0.02 4.02
N THR A 210 11.17 -0.78 5.03
CA THR A 210 12.58 -0.83 5.44
C THR A 210 13.46 -1.33 4.29
N GLU A 211 13.05 -2.40 3.62
CA GLU A 211 13.72 -2.93 2.43
C GLU A 211 13.82 -1.85 1.35
N TYR A 212 12.71 -1.21 0.98
CA TYR A 212 12.71 -0.16 -0.03
C TYR A 212 13.64 1.01 0.34
N ASN A 213 13.63 1.47 1.59
CA ASN A 213 14.48 2.56 2.04
C ASN A 213 15.99 2.19 2.02
N GLN A 214 16.31 0.90 2.14
CA GLN A 214 17.69 0.41 2.10
C GLN A 214 18.18 0.16 0.67
N THR A 215 17.35 -0.47 -0.17
CA THR A 215 17.78 -1.05 -1.45
C THR A 215 17.08 -0.47 -2.68
N GLY A 216 16.04 0.33 -2.47
CA GLY A 216 15.12 0.77 -3.53
C GLY A 216 14.18 -0.34 -4.04
N ASN A 217 14.19 -1.52 -3.42
CA ASN A 217 13.36 -2.65 -3.84
C ASN A 217 11.90 -2.48 -3.40
N PHE A 218 11.04 -2.12 -4.34
CA PHE A 218 9.59 -1.98 -4.13
C PHE A 218 8.81 -3.28 -4.39
N LEU A 219 9.47 -4.37 -4.75
CA LEU A 219 8.86 -5.65 -5.15
C LEU A 219 8.74 -6.67 -4.00
N ASP A 220 9.22 -6.31 -2.81
CA ASP A 220 9.24 -7.23 -1.66
C ASP A 220 7.84 -7.62 -1.17
N SER A 221 6.90 -6.69 -1.26
CA SER A 221 5.53 -6.86 -0.82
C SER A 221 4.58 -6.38 -1.88
N LYS A 222 3.66 -7.24 -2.30
CA LYS A 222 2.59 -6.89 -3.24
C LYS A 222 1.73 -5.72 -2.73
N TYR A 223 1.55 -5.63 -1.41
CA TYR A 223 0.82 -4.53 -0.78
C TYR A 223 1.60 -3.22 -0.81
N PHE A 224 2.92 -3.25 -0.56
CA PHE A 224 3.76 -2.07 -0.72
C PHE A 224 3.84 -1.66 -2.20
N PHE A 225 3.99 -2.62 -3.11
CA PHE A 225 4.00 -2.39 -4.55
C PHE A 225 2.75 -1.64 -5.04
N LYS A 226 1.57 -2.00 -4.54
CA LYS A 226 0.33 -1.25 -4.79
C LYS A 226 0.47 0.24 -4.44
N TYR A 227 1.04 0.56 -3.28
CA TYR A 227 1.22 1.95 -2.88
C TYR A 227 2.33 2.66 -3.64
N TYR A 228 3.38 1.93 -4.02
CA TYR A 228 4.41 2.43 -4.93
C TYR A 228 3.81 2.82 -6.29
N VAL A 229 2.98 1.96 -6.88
CA VAL A 229 2.22 2.26 -8.11
C VAL A 229 1.33 3.49 -7.91
N GLN A 230 0.58 3.55 -6.80
CA GLN A 230 -0.25 4.71 -6.48
C GLN A 230 0.58 6.00 -6.47
N ALA A 231 1.72 6.01 -5.77
CA ALA A 231 2.61 7.17 -5.69
C ALA A 231 3.16 7.59 -7.07
N GLN A 232 3.59 6.63 -7.89
CA GLN A 232 4.05 6.90 -9.26
C GLN A 232 2.94 7.51 -10.13
N VAL A 233 1.70 7.03 -10.02
CA VAL A 233 0.54 7.60 -10.73
C VAL A 233 0.20 8.99 -10.21
N GLN A 234 0.28 9.24 -8.89
CA GLN A 234 0.10 10.58 -8.32
C GLN A 234 1.18 11.55 -8.84
N LEU A 235 2.43 11.10 -8.95
CA LEU A 235 3.52 11.88 -9.55
C LEU A 235 3.24 12.17 -11.03
N ALA A 236 2.74 11.19 -11.79
CA ALA A 236 2.31 11.40 -13.17
C ALA A 236 1.22 12.48 -13.27
N CYS A 237 0.17 12.37 -12.44
CA CYS A 237 -0.99 13.27 -12.43
C CYS A 237 -0.69 14.69 -11.93
N THR A 238 0.42 14.91 -11.23
CA THR A 238 0.78 16.22 -10.65
C THR A 238 1.99 16.87 -11.33
N GLY A 239 2.86 16.07 -11.95
CA GLY A 239 4.09 16.56 -12.55
C GLY A 239 5.23 16.76 -11.54
N LEU A 240 5.07 16.38 -10.27
CA LEU A 240 6.14 16.48 -9.28
C LEU A 240 7.13 15.31 -9.40
N SER A 241 8.32 15.49 -8.83
CA SER A 241 9.43 14.53 -8.87
C SER A 241 9.46 13.56 -7.69
N LYS A 242 8.87 13.94 -6.54
CA LYS A 242 8.90 13.14 -5.31
C LYS A 242 7.55 13.03 -4.62
N CYS A 243 7.28 11.84 -4.08
CA CYS A 243 6.14 11.57 -3.21
C CYS A 243 6.65 10.97 -1.89
N ASN A 244 6.33 11.61 -0.77
CA ASN A 244 6.55 11.07 0.55
C ASN A 244 5.36 10.19 0.89
N LEU A 245 5.58 8.89 0.88
CA LEU A 245 4.59 7.91 1.29
C LEU A 245 4.82 7.62 2.77
N PHE A 246 4.08 8.34 3.61
CA PHE A 246 4.21 8.32 5.06
C PHE A 246 3.23 7.35 5.67
N PHE A 247 3.74 6.38 6.42
CA PHE A 247 2.94 5.38 7.10
C PHE A 247 2.92 5.64 8.60
N VAL A 248 1.75 5.39 9.19
CA VAL A 248 1.59 5.19 10.64
C VAL A 248 1.21 3.72 10.81
N ILE A 249 2.15 2.89 11.27
CA ILE A 249 1.97 1.45 11.45
C ILE A 249 1.96 1.14 12.94
N GLY A 250 0.79 0.84 13.50
CA GLY A 250 0.63 0.81 14.95
C GLY A 250 1.00 2.16 15.56
N ASP A 251 2.03 2.18 16.42
CA ASP A 251 2.62 3.37 17.03
C ASP A 251 3.89 3.88 16.32
N GLU A 252 4.33 3.21 15.25
CA GLU A 252 5.57 3.53 14.53
C GLU A 252 5.30 4.34 13.25
N PRO A 253 5.74 5.61 13.19
CA PRO A 253 5.74 6.38 11.94
C PRO A 253 6.96 6.02 11.09
N ILE A 254 6.74 5.73 9.81
CA ILE A 254 7.80 5.42 8.85
C ILE A 254 7.53 6.13 7.52
N ASN A 255 8.53 6.84 7.00
CA ASN A 255 8.45 7.49 5.70
C ASN A 255 9.25 6.71 4.65
N CYS A 256 8.77 6.69 3.42
CA CYS A 256 9.59 6.42 2.26
C CYS A 256 9.39 7.47 1.18
N VAL A 257 10.50 7.91 0.58
CA VAL A 257 10.49 8.92 -0.49
C VAL A 257 10.55 8.21 -1.82
N ILE A 258 9.45 8.30 -2.57
CA ILE A 258 9.33 7.72 -3.91
C ILE A 258 9.72 8.76 -4.95
N GLU A 259 10.78 8.48 -5.70
CA GLU A 259 11.18 9.29 -6.86
C GLU A 259 10.41 8.89 -8.11
N ARG A 260 10.04 9.88 -8.92
CA ARG A 260 9.31 9.70 -10.16
C ARG A 260 10.14 8.90 -11.17
N ASN A 261 9.60 7.77 -11.61
CA ASN A 261 10.18 6.96 -12.68
C ASN A 261 9.25 6.96 -13.91
N ASN A 262 9.60 7.74 -14.94
CA ASN A 262 8.78 7.87 -16.15
C ASN A 262 8.67 6.56 -16.94
N GLY A 263 9.70 5.70 -16.92
CA GLY A 263 9.65 4.39 -17.56
C GLY A 263 8.65 3.47 -16.87
N PHE A 264 8.69 3.42 -15.54
CA PHE A 264 7.73 2.68 -14.71
C PHE A 264 6.31 3.18 -14.93
N ILE A 265 6.10 4.51 -14.89
CA ILE A 265 4.80 5.13 -15.15
C ILE A 265 4.30 4.74 -16.54
N GLY A 266 5.15 4.81 -17.57
CA GLY A 266 4.79 4.40 -18.93
C GLY A 266 4.31 2.95 -18.98
N LYS A 267 5.00 2.04 -18.30
CA LYS A 267 4.61 0.64 -18.20
C LYS A 267 3.25 0.46 -17.52
N VAL A 268 3.01 1.15 -16.41
CA VAL A 268 1.72 1.14 -15.71
C VAL A 268 0.58 1.68 -16.60
N MET A 269 0.84 2.73 -17.39
CA MET A 269 -0.16 3.30 -18.30
C MET A 269 -0.57 2.34 -19.43
N ILE A 270 0.32 1.43 -19.86
CA ILE A 270 -0.04 0.39 -20.84
C ILE A 270 -1.10 -0.56 -20.25
N TYR A 271 -0.93 -1.00 -19.00
CA TYR A 271 -1.94 -1.82 -18.32
C TYR A 271 -3.27 -1.09 -18.15
N ILE A 272 -3.24 0.20 -17.82
CA ILE A 272 -4.46 1.02 -17.69
C ILE A 272 -5.17 1.16 -19.05
N ALA A 273 -4.43 1.37 -20.13
CA ALA A 273 -5.02 1.47 -21.46
C ALA A 273 -5.67 0.16 -21.90
N ALA A 274 -4.99 -0.99 -21.66
CA ALA A 274 -5.56 -2.30 -21.93
C ALA A 274 -6.82 -2.57 -21.09
N LEU A 275 -6.83 -2.17 -19.82
CA LEU A 275 -8.00 -2.24 -18.95
C LEU A 275 -9.18 -1.42 -19.48
N ASP A 276 -8.92 -0.18 -19.92
CA ASP A 276 -9.94 0.72 -20.47
C ASP A 276 -10.57 0.13 -21.74
N MET A 277 -9.73 -0.44 -22.62
CA MET A 277 -10.20 -1.14 -23.82
C MET A 277 -11.06 -2.37 -23.48
N GLU A 278 -10.67 -3.15 -22.47
CA GLU A 278 -11.46 -4.30 -22.02
C GLU A 278 -12.82 -3.89 -21.45
N ILE A 279 -12.85 -2.79 -20.67
CA ILE A 279 -14.11 -2.22 -20.16
C ILE A 279 -15.01 -1.80 -21.31
N ASP A 280 -14.48 -1.09 -22.30
CA ASP A 280 -15.23 -0.68 -23.50
C ASP A 280 -15.75 -1.88 -24.29
N HIS A 281 -14.93 -2.94 -24.42
CA HIS A 281 -15.32 -4.19 -25.07
C HIS A 281 -16.52 -4.85 -24.37
N ILE A 282 -16.42 -5.07 -23.05
CA ILE A 282 -17.50 -5.65 -22.23
C ILE A 282 -18.76 -4.78 -22.31
N CYS A 283 -18.62 -3.46 -22.21
CA CYS A 283 -19.75 -2.53 -22.35
C CYS A 283 -20.42 -2.65 -23.73
N GLY A 284 -19.63 -2.83 -24.80
CA GLY A 284 -20.13 -3.07 -26.15
C GLY A 284 -20.90 -4.38 -26.28
N LEU A 285 -20.38 -5.47 -25.70
CA LEU A 285 -21.05 -6.77 -25.70
C LEU A 285 -22.41 -6.70 -24.98
N ILE A 286 -22.45 -6.14 -23.78
CA ILE A 286 -23.68 -6.01 -22.98
C ILE A 286 -24.70 -5.12 -23.70
N LYS A 287 -24.28 -4.03 -24.34
CA LYS A 287 -25.19 -3.14 -25.10
C LYS A 287 -25.83 -3.82 -26.31
N ASN A 288 -25.13 -4.75 -26.93
CA ASN A 288 -25.57 -5.43 -28.14
C ASN A 288 -26.32 -6.75 -27.86
N ASP A 289 -26.37 -7.18 -26.60
CA ASP A 289 -27.11 -8.36 -26.18
C ASP A 289 -28.57 -7.99 -25.86
N ASN A 290 -29.45 -8.30 -26.81
CA ASN A 290 -30.89 -8.05 -26.68
C ASN A 290 -31.57 -8.88 -25.57
N SER A 291 -30.89 -9.88 -24.98
CA SER A 291 -31.41 -10.63 -23.85
C SER A 291 -31.25 -9.90 -22.51
N ILE A 292 -30.42 -8.85 -22.45
CA ILE A 292 -30.14 -8.07 -21.24
C ILE A 292 -31.03 -6.83 -21.20
N ASP A 293 -32.07 -6.86 -20.37
CA ASP A 293 -32.84 -5.66 -20.05
C ASP A 293 -32.06 -4.77 -19.07
N LEU A 294 -31.18 -3.91 -19.59
CA LEU A 294 -30.38 -2.98 -18.78
C LEU A 294 -31.22 -2.06 -17.90
N ALA A 295 -32.49 -1.78 -18.22
CA ALA A 295 -33.32 -0.92 -17.38
C ALA A 295 -33.72 -1.64 -16.09
N ASN A 296 -34.14 -2.91 -16.20
CA ASN A 296 -34.75 -3.66 -15.11
C ASN A 296 -33.87 -4.78 -14.51
N ILE A 297 -32.71 -5.06 -15.09
CA ILE A 297 -31.79 -6.09 -14.59
C ILE A 297 -31.38 -5.81 -13.13
N ASP A 298 -31.40 -6.87 -12.32
CA ASP A 298 -30.87 -6.85 -10.96
C ASP A 298 -29.35 -6.59 -10.98
N ILE A 299 -28.85 -5.88 -9.97
CA ILE A 299 -27.42 -5.51 -9.93
C ILE A 299 -26.55 -6.76 -9.80
N GLU A 300 -26.96 -7.76 -9.02
CA GLU A 300 -26.17 -8.98 -8.83
C GLU A 300 -26.12 -9.80 -10.12
N ASP A 301 -27.24 -9.90 -10.84
CA ASP A 301 -27.30 -10.57 -12.14
C ASP A 301 -26.38 -9.89 -13.17
N LEU A 302 -26.38 -8.56 -13.23
CA LEU A 302 -25.48 -7.81 -14.10
C LEU A 302 -24.01 -8.01 -13.70
N ILE A 303 -23.70 -8.02 -12.40
CA ILE A 303 -22.35 -8.29 -11.90
C ILE A 303 -21.88 -9.69 -12.33
N ASN A 304 -22.74 -10.70 -12.21
CA ASN A 304 -22.42 -12.07 -12.61
C ASN A 304 -22.19 -12.16 -14.12
N HIS A 305 -23.02 -11.48 -14.92
CA HIS A 305 -22.84 -11.42 -16.36
C HIS A 305 -21.49 -10.77 -16.75
N ILE A 306 -21.12 -9.65 -16.12
CA ILE A 306 -19.83 -8.99 -16.34
C ILE A 306 -18.66 -9.93 -15.99
N LYS A 307 -18.75 -10.64 -14.86
CA LYS A 307 -17.70 -11.58 -14.42
C LYS A 307 -17.52 -12.73 -15.40
N LEU A 308 -18.61 -13.26 -15.96
CA LEU A 308 -18.55 -14.33 -16.97
C LEU A 308 -17.83 -13.85 -18.23
N LEU A 309 -18.22 -12.69 -18.77
CA LEU A 309 -17.55 -12.09 -19.93
C LEU A 309 -16.06 -11.86 -19.68
N LEU A 310 -15.71 -11.42 -18.47
CA LEU A 310 -14.32 -11.16 -18.10
C LEU A 310 -13.48 -12.43 -17.97
N GLN A 311 -14.04 -13.51 -17.42
CA GLN A 311 -13.31 -14.78 -17.24
C GLN A 311 -12.86 -15.39 -18.58
N ASP A 312 -13.63 -15.16 -19.63
CA ASP A 312 -13.30 -15.60 -20.99
C ASP A 312 -12.36 -14.61 -21.72
N GLY A 313 -12.12 -13.43 -21.15
CA GLY A 313 -11.33 -12.36 -21.72
C GLY A 313 -9.82 -12.58 -21.62
N GLN A 314 -9.10 -12.20 -22.69
CA GLN A 314 -7.63 -12.30 -22.75
C GLN A 314 -6.97 -11.46 -21.63
N TYR A 315 -7.51 -10.27 -21.35
CA TYR A 315 -6.98 -9.37 -20.32
C TYR A 315 -6.97 -10.03 -18.93
N TYR A 316 -8.03 -10.73 -18.56
CA TYR A 316 -8.12 -11.44 -17.29
C TYR A 316 -7.13 -12.60 -17.22
N SER A 317 -7.01 -13.38 -18.30
CA SER A 317 -6.05 -14.50 -18.42
C SER A 317 -4.60 -14.01 -18.27
N ASP A 318 -4.25 -12.88 -18.89
CA ASP A 318 -2.92 -12.28 -18.80
C ASP A 318 -2.63 -11.78 -17.38
N LEU A 319 -3.59 -11.11 -16.73
CA LEU A 319 -3.44 -10.67 -15.34
C LEU A 319 -3.35 -11.83 -14.35
N ALA A 320 -4.08 -12.93 -14.58
CA ALA A 320 -4.04 -14.11 -13.72
C ALA A 320 -2.66 -14.78 -13.72
N LYS A 321 -1.92 -14.67 -14.83
CA LYS A 321 -0.57 -15.22 -15.01
C LYS A 321 0.54 -14.20 -14.70
N LEU A 322 0.19 -12.96 -14.41
CA LEU A 322 1.16 -11.88 -14.22
C LEU A 322 1.98 -12.09 -12.94
N ASN A 323 3.28 -12.37 -13.12
CA ASN A 323 4.25 -12.18 -12.04
C ASN A 323 4.72 -10.72 -12.01
N TYR A 324 4.15 -9.94 -11.09
CA TYR A 324 4.50 -8.52 -10.96
C TYR A 324 5.98 -8.28 -10.63
N LYS A 325 6.67 -9.23 -9.98
CA LYS A 325 8.10 -9.08 -9.71
C LYS A 325 8.88 -9.12 -11.01
N ASP A 326 8.67 -10.15 -11.83
CA ASP A 326 9.35 -10.29 -13.12
C ASP A 326 9.03 -9.14 -14.08
N GLU A 327 7.78 -8.69 -14.09
CA GLU A 327 7.32 -7.62 -14.96
C GLU A 327 8.03 -6.28 -14.66
N PHE A 328 8.28 -6.00 -13.38
CA PHE A 328 8.77 -4.69 -12.93
C PHE A 328 10.21 -4.71 -12.39
N ILE A 329 10.89 -5.87 -12.39
CA ILE A 329 12.27 -6.01 -11.89
C ILE A 329 13.25 -5.06 -12.59
N SER A 330 13.01 -4.75 -13.86
CA SER A 330 13.86 -3.87 -14.67
C SER A 330 13.90 -2.41 -14.18
N PHE A 331 12.98 -2.01 -13.30
CA PHE A 331 12.91 -0.66 -12.74
C PHE A 331 13.59 -0.52 -11.38
N ILE A 332 14.11 -1.61 -10.81
CA ILE A 332 15.00 -1.55 -9.66
C ILE A 332 16.41 -1.19 -10.15
N ASN A 333 17.14 -0.41 -9.36
CA ASN A 333 18.55 -0.15 -9.63
C ASN A 333 19.36 -1.43 -9.37
N ILE A 334 19.71 -2.15 -10.43
CA ILE A 334 20.37 -3.45 -10.37
C ILE A 334 21.81 -3.31 -10.88
N VAL A 335 22.77 -3.69 -10.04
CA VAL A 335 24.18 -3.78 -10.41
C VAL A 335 24.45 -5.14 -11.06
N LYS A 336 24.91 -5.12 -12.31
CA LYS A 336 25.40 -6.32 -12.98
C LYS A 336 26.83 -6.56 -12.53
N LEU A 337 27.10 -7.73 -11.95
CA LEU A 337 28.47 -8.11 -11.59
C LEU A 337 29.27 -8.38 -12.85
N ASN A 338 30.48 -7.79 -12.91
CA ASN A 338 31.43 -8.03 -13.98
C ASN A 338 32.44 -9.09 -13.50
N ILE A 339 32.05 -10.35 -13.63
CA ILE A 339 32.82 -11.51 -13.16
C ILE A 339 33.02 -12.51 -14.31
N SER A 340 34.07 -13.33 -14.21
CA SER A 340 34.37 -14.39 -15.16
C SER A 340 33.28 -15.47 -15.18
N ALA A 341 33.30 -16.34 -16.20
CA ALA A 341 32.36 -17.47 -16.29
C ALA A 341 32.51 -18.44 -15.11
N GLU A 342 33.74 -18.68 -14.65
CA GLU A 342 34.05 -19.56 -13.53
C GLU A 342 33.53 -18.99 -12.21
N GLU A 343 33.79 -17.70 -11.94
CA GLU A 343 33.26 -16.98 -10.78
C GLU A 343 31.74 -16.93 -10.79
N ARG A 344 31.13 -16.75 -11.97
CA ARG A 344 29.69 -16.77 -12.13
C ARG A 344 29.09 -18.12 -11.76
N GLU A 345 29.65 -19.22 -12.25
CA GLU A 345 29.17 -20.57 -11.92
C GLU A 345 29.35 -20.87 -10.43
N LEU A 346 30.45 -20.42 -9.82
CA LEU A 346 30.66 -20.52 -8.39
C LEU A 346 29.61 -19.73 -7.59
N LEU A 347 29.34 -18.49 -7.98
CA LEU A 347 28.34 -17.66 -7.33
C LEU A 347 26.94 -18.27 -7.46
N GLU A 348 26.54 -18.67 -8.67
CA GLU A 348 25.24 -19.31 -8.90
C GLU A 348 25.06 -20.57 -8.03
N ARG A 349 26.11 -21.40 -7.84
CA ARG A 349 26.08 -22.53 -6.90
C ARG A 349 25.86 -22.08 -5.44
N HIS A 350 26.58 -21.06 -4.99
CA HIS A 350 26.38 -20.52 -3.64
C HIS A 350 24.98 -19.96 -3.41
N LEU A 351 24.38 -19.30 -4.41
CA LEU A 351 23.00 -18.80 -4.31
C LEU A 351 22.01 -19.96 -4.12
N VAL A 352 22.16 -21.04 -4.88
CA VAL A 352 21.32 -22.25 -4.73
C VAL A 352 21.49 -22.88 -3.34
N ASP A 353 22.72 -23.01 -2.86
CA ASP A 353 23.00 -23.56 -1.53
C ASP A 353 22.35 -22.70 -0.42
N ILE A 354 22.45 -21.38 -0.53
CA ILE A 354 21.82 -20.46 0.42
C ILE A 354 20.30 -20.66 0.45
N GLN A 355 19.65 -20.68 -0.71
CA GLN A 355 18.20 -20.87 -0.78
C GLN A 355 17.78 -22.21 -0.17
N SER A 356 18.47 -23.30 -0.54
CA SER A 356 18.21 -24.63 0.02
C SER A 356 18.28 -24.62 1.54
N LYS A 357 19.30 -23.96 2.11
CA LYS A 357 19.48 -23.86 3.55
C LYS A 357 18.44 -22.95 4.22
N GLN A 358 18.05 -21.84 3.58
CA GLN A 358 16.95 -21.00 4.06
C GLN A 358 15.65 -21.80 4.15
N THR A 359 15.29 -22.56 3.11
CA THR A 359 14.08 -23.40 3.10
C THR A 359 14.12 -24.49 4.16
N GLU A 360 15.25 -25.16 4.36
CA GLU A 360 15.41 -26.16 5.42
C GLU A 360 15.25 -25.57 6.82
N ILE A 361 15.83 -24.39 7.07
CA ILE A 361 15.68 -23.67 8.33
C ILE A 361 14.21 -23.30 8.55
N GLU A 362 13.53 -22.74 7.56
CA GLU A 362 12.12 -22.36 7.65
C GLU A 362 11.21 -23.55 7.94
N LYS A 363 11.47 -24.69 7.28
CA LYS A 363 10.73 -25.93 7.52
C LYS A 363 10.90 -26.40 8.97
N LYS A 364 12.14 -26.48 9.46
CA LYS A 364 12.44 -26.85 10.85
C LYS A 364 11.83 -25.86 11.85
N GLU A 365 11.81 -24.57 11.50
CA GLU A 365 11.22 -23.50 12.30
C GLU A 365 9.71 -23.62 12.45
N LYS A 366 9.01 -24.07 11.39
CA LYS A 366 7.56 -24.33 11.45
C LYS A 366 7.20 -25.61 12.21
N GLU A 367 8.02 -26.65 12.11
CA GLU A 367 7.70 -27.97 12.65
C GLU A 367 7.99 -28.11 14.16
N ASN A 368 8.97 -27.38 14.72
CA ASN A 368 9.48 -27.66 16.07
C ASN A 368 9.71 -26.41 16.94
N ALA A 369 8.76 -26.04 17.80
CA ALA A 369 8.87 -24.80 18.61
C ALA A 369 9.88 -24.83 19.78
N LYS A 370 10.24 -26.00 20.33
CA LYS A 370 10.97 -26.09 21.61
C LYS A 370 12.49 -26.31 21.51
N GLU A 371 13.04 -26.66 20.34
CA GLU A 371 14.49 -26.96 20.17
C GLU A 371 15.10 -26.38 18.87
N LEU A 372 14.56 -25.24 18.42
CA LEU A 372 14.93 -24.58 17.15
C LEU A 372 16.43 -24.35 16.98
N TYR A 373 17.12 -23.96 18.05
CA TYR A 373 18.53 -23.63 17.98
C TYR A 373 19.38 -24.85 17.61
N ALA A 374 19.17 -25.99 18.28
CA ALA A 374 19.93 -27.21 18.02
C ALA A 374 19.68 -27.75 16.60
N LEU A 375 18.44 -27.71 16.14
CA LEU A 375 18.02 -28.26 14.84
C LEU A 375 18.49 -27.42 13.64
N THR A 376 18.63 -26.10 13.82
CA THR A 376 19.00 -25.17 12.75
C THR A 376 20.47 -24.74 12.78
N LYS A 377 21.21 -25.07 13.85
CA LYS A 377 22.60 -24.63 14.03
C LYS A 377 23.49 -25.03 12.85
N GLN A 378 23.45 -26.30 12.44
CA GLN A 378 24.29 -26.79 11.34
C GLN A 378 24.04 -26.02 10.04
N ASP A 379 22.78 -25.77 9.68
CA ASP A 379 22.46 -25.02 8.46
C ASP A 379 22.84 -23.55 8.58
N LYS A 380 22.69 -22.95 9.78
CA LYS A 380 23.13 -21.59 10.07
C LYS A 380 24.66 -21.45 9.99
N ASP A 381 25.41 -22.45 10.43
CA ASP A 381 26.87 -22.48 10.31
C ASP A 381 27.30 -22.59 8.83
N VAL A 382 26.62 -23.42 8.02
CA VAL A 382 26.84 -23.48 6.56
C VAL A 382 26.57 -22.13 5.90
N LEU A 383 25.46 -21.47 6.23
CA LEU A 383 25.17 -20.13 5.71
C LEU A 383 26.27 -19.12 6.08
N LYS A 384 26.82 -19.21 7.30
CA LYS A 384 27.92 -18.35 7.75
C LYS A 384 29.18 -18.52 6.89
N ASP A 385 29.52 -19.77 6.59
CA ASP A 385 30.68 -20.07 5.76
C ASP A 385 30.49 -19.58 4.32
N ILE A 386 29.29 -19.77 3.75
CA ILE A 386 28.97 -19.26 2.41
C ILE A 386 29.03 -17.73 2.38
N PHE A 387 28.43 -17.03 3.36
CA PHE A 387 28.50 -15.56 3.42
C PHE A 387 29.93 -15.04 3.60
N GLY A 388 30.77 -15.76 4.33
CA GLY A 388 32.19 -15.47 4.43
C GLY A 388 32.87 -15.49 3.06
N LYS A 389 32.65 -16.56 2.28
CA LYS A 389 33.17 -16.69 0.92
C LYS A 389 32.64 -15.60 -0.01
N LEU A 390 31.32 -15.35 0.02
CA LEU A 390 30.71 -14.30 -0.80
C LEU A 390 31.33 -12.92 -0.57
N SER A 391 31.67 -12.61 0.67
CA SER A 391 32.29 -11.33 1.04
C SER A 391 33.74 -11.23 0.60
N MET A 392 34.49 -12.34 0.61
CA MET A 392 35.90 -12.39 0.21
C MET A 392 36.08 -12.43 -1.31
N ASP A 393 35.21 -13.16 -2.01
CA ASP A 393 35.45 -13.55 -3.40
C ASP A 393 34.73 -12.63 -4.42
N PHE A 394 33.71 -11.86 -4.01
CA PHE A 394 32.84 -11.12 -4.95
C PHE A 394 32.64 -9.63 -4.64
N GLU A 395 33.32 -9.07 -3.63
CA GLU A 395 33.26 -7.65 -3.23
C GLU A 395 31.82 -7.09 -3.07
N LEU A 396 30.90 -7.93 -2.61
CA LEU A 396 29.49 -7.54 -2.50
C LEU A 396 29.29 -6.56 -1.35
N THR A 397 28.71 -5.41 -1.66
CA THR A 397 28.28 -4.40 -0.69
C THR A 397 26.83 -4.63 -0.26
N ASP A 398 26.56 -4.48 1.04
CA ASP A 398 25.21 -4.56 1.61
C ASP A 398 24.23 -3.56 1.00
N ASN A 399 22.96 -3.93 0.98
CA ASN A 399 21.82 -3.13 0.53
C ASN A 399 21.87 -2.72 -0.96
N ILE A 400 22.79 -3.28 -1.75
CA ILE A 400 22.79 -3.18 -3.20
C ILE A 400 22.08 -4.41 -3.78
N VAL A 401 21.27 -4.17 -4.81
CA VAL A 401 20.64 -5.25 -5.59
C VAL A 401 21.56 -5.65 -6.73
N TYR A 402 21.95 -6.92 -6.77
CA TYR A 402 22.84 -7.48 -7.79
C TYR A 402 22.08 -8.39 -8.75
N ARG A 403 22.62 -8.53 -9.97
CA ARG A 403 22.20 -9.55 -10.92
C ARG A 403 23.37 -10.41 -11.38
N VAL A 404 23.15 -11.72 -11.34
CA VAL A 404 24.03 -12.76 -11.88
C VAL A 404 23.18 -13.74 -12.66
N GLY A 405 23.38 -13.78 -13.98
CA GLY A 405 22.52 -14.55 -14.86
C GLY A 405 21.06 -14.12 -14.73
N LYS A 406 20.22 -15.07 -14.31
CA LYS A 406 18.79 -14.84 -14.05
C LYS A 406 18.48 -14.47 -12.60
N ASN A 407 19.44 -14.64 -11.68
CA ASN A 407 19.23 -14.39 -10.26
C ASN A 407 19.38 -12.89 -9.95
N VAL A 408 18.40 -12.32 -9.26
CA VAL A 408 18.47 -10.97 -8.70
C VAL A 408 18.37 -11.06 -7.19
N PHE A 409 19.36 -10.54 -6.47
CA PHE A 409 19.48 -10.73 -5.03
C PHE A 409 20.08 -9.51 -4.32
N ALA A 410 19.91 -9.46 -3.00
CA ALA A 410 20.53 -8.49 -2.13
C ALA A 410 21.11 -9.16 -0.87
N LEU A 411 22.15 -8.55 -0.31
CA LEU A 411 22.74 -8.91 0.97
C LEU A 411 22.48 -7.83 2.01
N ASN A 412 22.27 -8.25 3.26
CA ASN A 412 22.12 -7.37 4.41
C ASN A 412 22.77 -8.01 5.64
N SER A 413 24.07 -7.81 5.79
CA SER A 413 24.84 -8.35 6.91
C SER A 413 24.36 -7.83 8.28
N GLY A 414 23.67 -6.68 8.31
CA GLY A 414 23.08 -6.08 9.50
C GLY A 414 21.91 -6.88 10.11
N LYS A 415 21.34 -7.86 9.38
CA LYS A 415 20.28 -8.70 9.94
C LYS A 415 20.84 -9.65 11.02
N ARG A 416 20.12 -9.70 12.14
CA ARG A 416 20.49 -10.52 13.31
C ARG A 416 20.47 -12.01 12.99
N ALA A 417 19.40 -12.49 12.35
CA ALA A 417 19.30 -13.88 11.95
C ALA A 417 20.06 -14.08 10.63
N ILE A 418 20.98 -15.05 10.61
CA ILE A 418 21.83 -15.27 9.44
C ILE A 418 21.05 -15.65 8.19
N LYS A 419 19.95 -16.39 8.37
CA LYS A 419 19.04 -16.77 7.28
C LYS A 419 18.38 -15.56 6.60
N ASP A 420 18.28 -14.42 7.29
CA ASP A 420 17.63 -13.23 6.74
C ASP A 420 18.64 -12.26 6.09
N ARG A 421 19.94 -12.59 6.09
CA ARG A 421 21.00 -11.75 5.49
C ARG A 421 21.07 -11.83 3.99
N PHE A 422 20.40 -12.79 3.38
CA PHE A 422 20.31 -12.94 1.93
C PHE A 422 18.86 -12.90 1.51
N LYS A 423 18.62 -12.23 0.39
CA LYS A 423 17.29 -12.11 -0.17
C LYS A 423 17.35 -12.31 -1.67
N LEU A 424 16.69 -13.36 -2.14
CA LEU A 424 16.39 -13.51 -3.54
C LEU A 424 15.14 -12.67 -3.87
N ILE A 425 15.22 -11.83 -4.89
CA ILE A 425 14.15 -10.91 -5.28
C ILE A 425 13.28 -11.55 -6.37
N THR A 426 13.90 -12.18 -7.37
CA THR A 426 13.20 -12.96 -8.39
C THR A 426 13.06 -14.38 -7.89
N ASP A 427 11.83 -14.83 -7.61
CA ASP A 427 11.60 -16.22 -7.26
C ASP A 427 11.86 -17.07 -8.52
N GLN A 428 12.97 -17.80 -8.55
CA GLN A 428 13.08 -18.95 -9.43
C GLN A 428 12.55 -20.12 -8.63
N TYR A 429 11.34 -20.57 -8.93
CA TYR A 429 10.98 -21.98 -9.14
C TYR A 429 9.54 -22.00 -9.67
N ASP A 430 9.39 -22.44 -10.92
CA ASP A 430 8.18 -23.12 -11.39
C ASP A 430 8.07 -24.49 -10.70
#